data_AF-A0A843GC32-F1
#
_entry.id   AF-A0A843GC32-F1
#
_cell.length_a   1.000
_cell.length_b   1.000
_cell.length_c   1.000
_cell.angle_alpha   90.00
_cell.angle_beta   90.00
_cell.angle_gamma   90.00
#
_symmetry.space_group_name_H-M   'P 1'
#
loop_
_entity.id
_entity.type
_entity.pdbx_description
1 polymer ?
#
loop_
_entity_poly.entity_id
_entity_poly.type
_entity_poly.pdbx_seq_one_letter_code
_entity_poly.pdbx_strand_id
1 'polypeptide(L)' 'MSKEPGYFKDLSKIAKDSCDVPVILTGGVKKAKDAESLLEEEYCDLIGIGRAFLMDAEWSKRAIYKLKKMQ' A
#
# COMPACT_ATOMS: atom_id res chain seq x y z
N MET A 1 13.04 -11.27 6.86
CA MET A 1 11.88 -10.77 6.09
C MET A 1 12.29 -9.49 5.38
N SER A 2 11.92 -9.29 4.11
CA SER A 2 12.30 -8.07 3.38
C SER A 2 11.75 -6.83 4.08
N LYS A 3 12.52 -5.75 4.04
CA LYS A 3 12.14 -4.44 4.60
C LYS A 3 11.52 -3.52 3.54
N GLU A 4 11.39 -4.00 2.30
CA GLU A 4 10.85 -3.22 1.19
C GLU A 4 9.33 -3.01 1.32
N PRO A 5 8.81 -1.84 0.89
CA PRO A 5 7.39 -1.60 0.81
C PRO A 5 6.71 -2.55 -0.20
N GLY A 6 5.54 -3.09 0.15
CA GLY A 6 4.81 -4.00 -0.74
C GLY A 6 5.48 -5.36 -0.85
N TYR A 7 5.87 -5.97 0.27
CA TYR A 7 6.60 -7.26 0.29
C TYR A 7 5.91 -8.36 -0.54
N PHE A 8 4.58 -8.36 -0.61
CA PHE A 8 3.79 -9.33 -1.36
C PHE A 8 3.28 -8.80 -2.71
N LYS A 9 3.87 -7.72 -3.26
CA LYS A 9 3.36 -7.06 -4.46
C LYS A 9 3.25 -8.01 -5.66
N ASP A 10 4.23 -8.89 -5.88
CA ASP A 10 4.22 -9.80 -7.04
C ASP A 10 3.08 -10.83 -6.91
N LEU A 11 2.84 -11.35 -5.71
CA LEU A 11 1.71 -12.24 -5.43
C LEU A 11 0.38 -11.52 -5.55
N SER A 12 0.31 -10.28 -5.09
CA SER A 12 -0.87 -9.43 -5.21
C SER A 12 -1.22 -9.15 -6.67
N LYS A 13 -0.22 -8.88 -7.52
CA LYS A 13 -0.40 -8.67 -8.95
C LYS A 13 -0.91 -9.94 -9.63
N ILE A 14 -0.29 -11.09 -9.35
CA ILE A 14 -0.78 -12.38 -9.87
C ILE A 14 -2.24 -12.62 -9.46
N ALA A 15 -2.60 -12.37 -8.20
CA ALA A 15 -3.97 -12.55 -7.72
C ALA A 15 -4.95 -11.60 -8.42
N LYS A 16 -4.59 -10.32 -8.55
CA LYS A 16 -5.40 -9.29 -9.23
C LYS A 16 -5.62 -9.62 -10.70
N ASP A 17 -4.58 -10.10 -11.38
CA ASP A 17 -4.65 -10.45 -12.81
C ASP A 17 -5.41 -11.78 -13.04
N SER A 18 -5.59 -12.60 -12.00
CA SER A 18 -6.21 -13.92 -12.11
C SER A 18 -7.72 -13.95 -11.79
N CYS A 19 -8.29 -12.87 -11.24
CA CYS A 19 -9.72 -12.82 -10.90
C CYS A 19 -10.29 -11.40 -10.85
N ASP A 20 -11.60 -11.25 -11.07
CA ASP A 20 -12.30 -9.96 -11.06
C ASP A 20 -12.66 -9.44 -9.65
N VAL A 21 -11.95 -9.89 -8.61
CA VAL A 21 -12.20 -9.50 -7.22
C VAL A 21 -11.15 -8.49 -6.77
N PRO A 22 -11.53 -7.34 -6.15
CA PRO A 22 -10.58 -6.36 -5.67
C PRO A 22 -9.55 -6.96 -4.68
N VAL A 23 -8.27 -6.67 -4.89
CA VAL A 23 -7.17 -7.21 -4.08
C VAL A 23 -6.61 -6.18 -3.12
N ILE A 24 -6.48 -6.56 -1.85
CA ILE A 24 -5.82 -5.76 -0.81
C ILE A 24 -4.38 -6.23 -0.63
N LEU A 25 -3.39 -5.38 -0.95
CA LEU A 25 -1.98 -5.64 -0.70
C LEU A 25 -1.58 -5.17 0.70
N THR A 26 -0.92 -6.03 1.47
CA THR A 26 -0.27 -5.66 2.72
C THR A 26 1.21 -6.07 2.74
N GLY A 27 1.95 -5.60 3.75
CA GLY A 27 3.35 -5.96 3.97
C GLY A 27 4.31 -4.81 3.71
N GLY A 28 4.94 -4.32 4.77
CA GLY A 28 6.09 -3.41 4.68
C GLY A 28 5.78 -1.95 4.32
N VAL A 29 4.55 -1.61 3.94
CA VAL A 29 4.17 -0.23 3.57
C VAL A 29 4.15 0.68 4.81
N LYS A 30 4.93 1.76 4.77
CA LYS A 30 5.09 2.73 5.86
C LYS A 30 5.01 4.19 5.43
N LYS A 31 5.24 4.49 4.15
CA LYS A 31 5.22 5.85 3.61
C LYS A 31 4.08 5.99 2.61
N ALA A 32 3.51 7.19 2.53
CA ALA A 32 2.41 7.50 1.63
C ALA A 32 2.79 7.33 0.16
N LYS A 33 3.99 7.80 -0.25
CA LYS A 33 4.49 7.64 -1.62
C LYS A 33 4.58 6.18 -2.04
N ASP A 34 5.06 5.31 -1.15
CA ASP A 34 5.18 3.88 -1.46
C ASP A 34 3.80 3.24 -1.65
N ALA A 35 2.80 3.65 -0.85
CA ALA A 35 1.42 3.21 -1.02
C ALA A 35 0.83 3.69 -2.35
N GLU A 36 1.07 4.95 -2.72
CA GLU A 36 0.60 5.54 -3.97
C GLU A 36 1.21 4.82 -5.20
N SER A 37 2.53 4.64 -5.23
CA SER A 37 3.19 3.95 -6.35
C SER A 37 2.69 2.52 -6.53
N LEU A 38 2.38 1.79 -5.44
CA LEU A 38 1.81 0.43 -5.53
C LEU A 38 0.38 0.42 -6.12
N LEU A 39 -0.37 1.50 -5.94
CA LEU A 39 -1.71 1.67 -6.52
C LEU A 39 -1.60 2.10 -8.00
N GLU A 40 -0.76 3.09 -8.30
CA GLU A 40 -0.53 3.59 -9.66
C GLU A 40 0.07 2.52 -10.58
N GLU A 41 0.95 1.66 -10.06
CA GLU A 41 1.54 0.53 -10.79
C GLU A 41 0.62 -0.72 -10.80
N GLU A 42 -0.64 -0.59 -10.35
CA GLU A 42 -1.68 -1.62 -10.40
C GLU A 42 -1.36 -2.96 -9.73
N TYR A 43 -0.50 -2.96 -8.69
CA TYR A 43 -0.24 -4.19 -7.92
C TYR A 43 -1.43 -4.62 -7.05
N CYS A 44 -2.37 -3.70 -6.78
CA CYS A 44 -3.54 -3.94 -5.92
C CYS A 44 -4.64 -2.92 -6.18
N ASP A 45 -5.78 -3.07 -5.51
CA ASP A 45 -6.88 -2.09 -5.47
C ASP A 45 -6.86 -1.26 -4.19
N LEU A 46 -6.32 -1.85 -3.11
CA LEU A 46 -6.28 -1.24 -1.79
C LEU A 46 -4.97 -1.61 -1.08
N ILE A 47 -4.50 -0.71 -0.21
CA ILE A 47 -3.32 -0.94 0.63
C ILE A 47 -3.75 -1.18 2.09
N GLY A 48 -3.38 -2.34 2.63
CA GLY A 48 -3.55 -2.70 4.04
C GLY A 48 -2.38 -2.25 4.91
N ILE A 49 -2.62 -1.26 5.78
CA ILE A 49 -1.63 -0.71 6.71
C ILE A 49 -1.80 -1.31 8.11
N GLY A 50 -0.86 -2.16 8.53
CA GLY A 50 -0.85 -2.77 9.86
C GLY A 50 0.01 -2.00 10.85
N ARG A 51 1.25 -2.48 11.08
CA ARG A 51 2.18 -1.94 12.09
C ARG A 51 2.40 -0.43 12.03
N ALA A 52 2.42 0.18 10.84
CA ALA A 52 2.59 1.63 10.73
C ALA A 52 1.40 2.40 11.33
N PHE A 53 0.18 1.90 11.14
CA PHE A 53 -1.02 2.46 11.77
C PHE A 53 -1.03 2.21 13.29
N LEU A 54 -0.59 1.01 13.73
CA LEU A 54 -0.49 0.71 15.17
C LEU A 54 0.48 1.68 15.90
N MET A 55 1.55 2.11 15.24
CA MET A 55 2.54 3.03 15.82
C MET A 55 2.15 4.51 15.71
N ASP A 56 1.25 4.86 14.79
CA ASP A 56 0.74 6.21 14.57
C ASP A 56 -0.72 6.14 14.15
N ALA A 57 -1.63 6.34 15.10
CA ALA A 57 -3.08 6.28 14.84
C ALA A 57 -3.55 7.33 13.80
N GLU A 58 -2.79 8.42 13.62
CA GLU A 58 -3.09 9.46 12.62
C GLU A 58 -2.34 9.22 11.30
N TRP A 59 -1.70 8.05 11.11
CA TRP A 59 -0.89 7.74 9.93
C TRP A 59 -1.66 8.01 8.63
N SER A 60 -2.91 7.57 8.54
CA SER A 60 -3.73 7.72 7.33
C SER A 60 -3.99 9.19 6.99
N LYS A 61 -4.31 10.02 8.00
CA LYS A 61 -4.47 11.47 7.81
C LYS A 61 -3.17 12.12 7.34
N ARG A 62 -2.04 11.77 7.97
CA ARG A 62 -0.72 12.30 7.56
C ARG A 62 -0.34 11.85 6.16
N ALA A 63 -0.66 10.61 5.78
CA ALA A 63 -0.39 10.08 4.46
C ALA A 63 -1.17 10.86 3.39
N ILE A 64 -2.48 11.02 3.59
CA ILE A 64 -3.34 11.81 2.70
C ILE A 64 -2.85 13.26 2.61
N TYR A 65 -2.50 13.89 3.74
CA TYR A 65 -1.97 15.26 3.75
C TYR A 65 -0.67 15.38 2.95
N LYS A 66 0.25 14.42 3.09
CA LYS A 66 1.51 14.41 2.34
C LYS A 66 1.27 14.28 0.84
N LEU A 67 0.41 13.37 0.41
CA LEU A 67 0.09 13.17 -1.01
C LEU A 67 -0.53 14.43 -1.63
N LYS A 68 -1.48 15.07 -0.94
CA LYS A 68 -2.09 16.33 -1.39
C LYS A 68 -1.12 17.51 -1.52
N LYS A 69 0.03 17.47 -0.83
CA LYS A 69 1.08 18.50 -0.94
C LYS A 69 2.13 18.19 -2.01
N MET A 70 2.09 17.00 -2.60
CA MET A 70 3.03 16.57 -3.66
C MET A 70 2.43 16.73 -5.06
N GLN A 71 1.13 17.01 -5.15
CA GLN A 71 0.43 17.49 -6.34
C GLN A 71 0.47 19.02 -6.38
#